data_AF-A0A7V7XM44-F1
#
_entry.id   AF-A0A7V7XM44-F1
#
_cell.length_a   1.000
_cell.length_b   1.000
_cell.length_c   1.000
_cell.angle_alpha   90.00
_cell.angle_beta   90.00
_cell.angle_gamma   90.00
#
_symmetry.space_group_name_H-M   'P 1'
#
loop_
_entity.id
_entity.type
_entity.pdbx_description
1 polymer ?
#
loop_
_entity_poly.entity_id
_entity_poly.type
_entity_poly.pdbx_seq_one_letter_code
_entity_poly.pdbx_strand_id
1 'polypeptide(L)' 'MKRFGLGLLFAIGGYVAAAIAGYFLIGLVSSNAHDRDLEAAMTGAFVLGPLGAAAGFIAGLMRGGRKPTDV' A
#
# COMPACT_ATOMS: atom_id res chain seq x y z
N MET A 1 16.56 -16.04 0.17
CA MET A 1 16.04 -14.68 0.51
C MET A 1 15.35 -13.94 -0.65
N LYS A 2 15.47 -14.36 -1.93
CA LYS A 2 14.87 -13.65 -3.09
C LYS A 2 13.37 -13.38 -2.97
N ARG A 3 12.59 -14.33 -2.44
CA ARG A 3 11.13 -14.17 -2.23
C ARG A 3 10.79 -13.10 -1.21
N PHE A 4 11.52 -13.07 -0.11
CA PHE A 4 11.35 -12.07 0.94
C PHE A 4 11.73 -10.66 0.44
N GLY A 5 12.83 -10.55 -0.32
CA GLY A 5 13.23 -9.28 -0.96
C GLY A 5 12.17 -8.77 -1.94
N LEU A 6 11.58 -9.65 -2.75
CA LEU A 6 10.46 -9.30 -3.63
C LEU A 6 9.22 -8.88 -2.81
N GLY A 7 8.92 -9.59 -1.73
CA GLY A 7 7.88 -9.20 -0.78
C GLY A 7 8.08 -7.78 -0.26
N LEU A 8 9.28 -7.45 0.21
CA LEU A 8 9.59 -6.11 0.74
C LEU A 8 9.47 -5.01 -0.32
N LEU A 9 9.91 -5.29 -1.55
CA LEU A 9 9.75 -4.35 -2.67
C LEU A 9 8.27 -4.05 -2.94
N PHE A 10 7.43 -5.08 -2.97
CA PHE A 10 5.99 -4.90 -3.14
C PHE A 10 5.33 -4.23 -1.93
N ALA A 11 5.85 -4.45 -0.72
CA ALA A 11 5.36 -3.76 0.47
C ALA A 11 5.61 -2.25 0.39
N ILE A 12 6.81 -1.84 -0.01
CA ILE A 12 7.16 -0.43 -0.20
C ILE A 12 6.28 0.18 -1.30
N GLY A 13 6.14 -0.50 -2.45
CA GLY A 13 5.28 -0.03 -3.53
C GLY A 13 3.81 0.07 -3.12
N GLY A 14 3.30 -0.93 -2.41
CA GLY A 14 1.94 -0.96 -1.88
C GLY A 14 1.68 0.13 -0.85
N TYR A 15 2.64 0.42 0.03
CA TYR A 15 2.56 1.53 0.97
C TYR A 15 2.39 2.86 0.24
N VAL A 16 3.29 3.17 -0.68
CA VAL A 16 3.30 4.46 -1.39
C VAL A 16 2.01 4.60 -2.21
N ALA A 17 1.62 3.56 -2.95
CA ALA A 17 0.41 3.58 -3.75
C ALA A 17 -0.85 3.79 -2.90
N ALA A 18 -1.01 3.05 -1.79
CA ALA A 18 -2.18 3.15 -0.94
C ALA A 18 -2.22 4.45 -0.12
N ALA A 19 -1.07 4.97 0.32
CA ALA A 19 -0.99 6.26 1.00
C ALA A 19 -1.42 7.41 0.08
N ILE A 20 -0.93 7.43 -1.16
CA ILE A 20 -1.30 8.44 -2.16
C ILE A 20 -2.78 8.30 -2.55
N ALA A 21 -3.23 7.08 -2.88
CA ALA A 21 -4.63 6.83 -3.21
C ALA A 21 -5.56 7.21 -2.04
N GLY A 22 -5.12 6.92 -0.82
CA GLY A 22 -5.81 7.26 0.41
C GLY A 22 -5.95 8.76 0.63
N TYR A 23 -4.88 9.52 0.40
CA TYR A 23 -4.93 10.98 0.46
C TYR A 23 -6.02 11.54 -0.45
N PHE A 24 -6.05 11.12 -1.72
CA PHE A 24 -7.07 11.58 -2.68
C PHE A 24 -8.48 11.10 -2.31
N LEU A 25 -8.62 9.85 -1.84
CA LEU A 25 -9.91 9.30 -1.43
C LEU A 25 -10.51 10.09 -0.26
N ILE A 26 -9.71 10.38 0.77
CA ILE A 26 -10.16 11.18 1.92
C ILE A 26 -10.46 12.62 1.49
N GLY A 27 -9.65 13.21 0.61
CA GLY A 27 -9.93 14.53 0.06
C GLY A 27 -11.29 14.62 -0.66
N LEU A 28 -11.74 13.53 -1.29
CA LEU A 28 -13.02 13.47 -1.99
C LEU A 28 -14.22 13.17 -1.08
N VAL A 29 -14.03 12.37 -0.02
CA VAL A 29 -15.12 11.84 0.81
C VAL A 29 -15.28 12.58 2.13
N SER A 30 -14.21 13.17 2.67
CA SER A 30 -14.24 13.80 3.99
C SER A 30 -15.04 15.10 3.99
N SER A 31 -15.91 15.23 5.00
CA SER A 31 -16.69 16.45 5.26
C SER A 31 -15.99 17.42 6.21
N ASN A 32 -14.72 17.18 6.57
CA ASN A 32 -13.96 18.04 7.46
C ASN A 32 -13.66 19.38 6.78
N ALA A 33 -14.26 20.47 7.30
CA ALA A 33 -14.14 21.81 6.73
C ALA A 33 -12.93 22.61 7.24
N HIS A 34 -12.25 22.14 8.28
CA HIS A 34 -11.19 22.89 8.94
C HIS A 34 -9.80 22.44 8.46
N ASP A 35 -9.51 21.13 8.48
CA ASP A 35 -8.16 20.59 8.23
C ASP A 35 -8.16 19.31 7.37
N ARG A 36 -8.89 19.32 6.26
CA ARG A 36 -9.05 18.14 5.39
C ARG A 36 -7.73 17.59 4.87
N ASP A 37 -6.79 18.45 4.49
CA ASP A 37 -5.52 18.02 3.89
C ASP A 37 -4.63 17.30 4.90
N LEU A 38 -4.67 17.73 6.17
CA LEU A 38 -3.95 17.09 7.25
C LEU A 38 -4.57 15.73 7.58
N GLU A 39 -5.91 15.64 7.67
CA GLU A 39 -6.63 14.37 7.85
C GLU A 39 -6.30 13.38 6.73
N ALA A 40 -6.32 13.83 5.48
CA ALA A 40 -5.99 13.02 4.31
C ALA A 40 -4.54 12.51 4.37
N ALA A 41 -3.59 13.37 4.73
CA ALA A 41 -2.18 13.01 4.86
C ALA A 41 -1.96 11.99 5.99
N MET A 42 -2.55 12.22 7.16
CA MET A 42 -2.38 11.33 8.31
C MET A 42 -3.05 9.97 8.07
N THR A 43 -4.28 9.97 7.56
CA THR A 43 -5.01 8.73 7.22
C THR A 43 -4.29 7.94 6.14
N GLY A 44 -3.83 8.64 5.09
CA GLY A 44 -3.04 8.05 4.02
C GLY A 44 -1.75 7.39 4.55
N ALA A 45 -0.95 8.13 5.31
CA ALA A 45 0.37 7.66 5.77
C ALA A 45 0.31 6.60 6.88
N PHE A 46 -0.65 6.68 7.80
CA PHE A 46 -0.68 5.86 9.02
C PHE A 46 -1.74 4.77 9.02
N VAL A 47 -2.70 4.78 8.09
CA VAL A 47 -3.73 3.73 7.98
C VAL A 47 -3.68 3.05 6.64
N LEU A 48 -3.91 3.79 5.56
CA LEU A 48 -4.04 3.19 4.22
C LEU A 48 -2.69 2.72 3.67
N GLY A 49 -1.61 3.48 3.90
CA GLY A 49 -0.25 3.09 3.57
C GLY A 49 0.13 1.74 4.21
N PRO A 50 0.09 1.59 5.54
CA PRO A 50 0.40 0.32 6.20
C PRO A 50 -0.46 -0.86 5.73
N LEU A 51 -1.76 -0.65 5.48
CA LEU A 51 -2.63 -1.67 4.90
C LEU A 51 -2.19 -2.06 3.48
N GLY A 52 -1.85 -1.07 2.65
CA GLY A 52 -1.29 -1.30 1.32
C GLY A 52 0.05 -2.02 1.35
N ALA A 53 0.90 -1.73 2.35
CA ALA A 53 2.17 -2.41 2.56
C ALA A 53 1.97 -3.89 2.89
N ALA A 54 1.04 -4.21 3.80
CA ALA A 54 0.71 -5.57 4.16
C ALA A 54 0.17 -6.35 2.94
N ALA A 55 -0.79 -5.77 2.21
CA ALA A 55 -1.34 -6.37 1.00
C ALA A 55 -0.25 -6.58 -0.08
N GLY A 56 0.60 -5.58 -0.30
CA GLY A 56 1.72 -5.65 -1.23
C GLY A 56 2.73 -6.74 -0.85
N PHE A 57 3.11 -6.81 0.42
CA PHE A 57 4.03 -7.84 0.91
C PHE A 57 3.50 -9.25 0.64
N ILE A 58 2.23 -9.50 0.97
CA ILE A 58 1.56 -10.79 0.70
C ILE A 58 1.58 -11.10 -0.80
N ALA A 59 1.20 -10.14 -1.65
CA ALA A 59 1.23 -10.30 -3.10
C ALA A 59 2.64 -10.61 -3.64
N GLY A 60 3.67 -9.94 -3.12
CA GLY A 60 5.07 -10.18 -3.50
C GLY A 60 5.57 -11.57 -3.08
N LEU A 61 5.18 -12.05 -1.89
CA LEU A 61 5.48 -13.42 -1.44
C LEU A 61 4.81 -14.49 -2.30
N MET A 62 3.56 -14.26 -2.70
CA MET A 62 2.80 -15.14 -3.59
C MET A 62 3.45 -15.19 -4.99
N ARG A 63 3.81 -14.04 -5.54
CA ARG A 63 4.47 -13.95 -6.86
C ARG A 63 5.83 -14.63 -6.87
N GLY A 64 6.65 -14.43 -5.83
CA GLY A 64 7.95 -15.08 -5.71
C GLY A 64 7.88 -16.60 -5.46
N GLY A 65 6.70 -17.14 -5.13
CA GLY A 65 6.49 -18.57 -4.89
C GLY A 65 6.10 -19.39 -6.11
N ARG A 66 5.78 -18.76 -7.24
CA ARG A 66 5.40 -19.47 -8.47
C ARG A 66 6.65 -20.12 -9.07
N LYS A 67 6.76 -21.45 -9.04
CA LYS A 67 7.75 -22.18 -9.86
C LYS A 67 7.34 -22.03 -11.33
N PRO A 68 8.30 -21.88 -12.27
CA PRO A 68 8.00 -22.05 -13.69
C PRO A 68 7.29 -23.40 -13.87
N THR A 69 6.15 -23.38 -14.54
CA THR A 69 5.53 -24.61 -15.01
C THR A 69 6.34 -25.03 -16.21
N ASP A 70 7.21 -26.02 -16.01
CA ASP A 70 7.93 -26.66 -17.11
C ASP A 70 6.86 -27.40 -17.94
N VAL A 71 6.57 -26.85 -19.13
CA VAL A 71 5.77 -27.49 -20.20
C VAL A 71 6.72 -27.87 -21.31
#